data_AF-A0ABD5FP58-F1
#
_entry.id   AF-A0ABD5FP58-F1
#
_cell.length_a   1.000
_cell.length_b   1.000
_cell.length_c   1.000
_cell.angle_alpha   90.00
_cell.angle_beta   90.00
_cell.angle_gamma   90.00
#
_symmetry.space_group_name_H-M   'P 1'
#
loop_
_entity.id
_entity.type
_entity.pdbx_description
1 polymer ?
#
loop_
_entity_poly.entity_id
_entity_poly.type
_entity_poly.pdbx_seq_one_letter_code
_entity_poly.pdbx_strand_id
1 'polypeptide(L)'
;MIQVGSVDGFVKEINKLANKEYFYRGENRWFPFRSPSIYQEKNLLDNSSIYYSRLLAELPNHDDKTPFEVLSRLQHYGAKTRMLDITSNPLVALFFASEEDNEDGYVYVYQSDNLKFETGHTAIMKAAINFIPNKIIRDFLENENDKVLENLFLTKLNEEVNIGEKIYNNPKKIRDDLKKAHIIIAKKKTSRISRQNGNFILPAFELGVDCVNQSIENLSALDENSPIVFKIPKLVKQTILKDLATLGIHEGSVYPDVENHTKYLIRFFSGFPPKIDNTRNNDLKQEITDQYKNGNIIFSRINLYGTEYDSYTDNIYVIEFLKRFHTQDASLITEDDNYFVGMRADHFVVEIGKSESPLGDDSIDQKYALVTANHKGDRLVTGIRLNGEYSTS
;
A
#
# COMPACT_ATOMS: atom_id res chain seq x y z
N MET A 1 16.01 -1.98 -10.92
CA MET A 1 15.23 -2.03 -9.66
C MET A 1 16.07 -2.69 -8.60
N ILE A 2 16.11 -2.12 -7.40
CA ILE A 2 16.92 -2.61 -6.27
C ILE A 2 15.98 -3.31 -5.29
N GLN A 3 16.21 -4.59 -5.00
CA GLN A 3 15.36 -5.34 -4.09
C GLN A 3 15.75 -5.09 -2.64
N VAL A 4 14.76 -4.83 -1.79
CA VAL A 4 14.94 -4.45 -0.39
C VAL A 4 14.23 -5.45 0.51
N GLY A 5 14.99 -6.15 1.35
CA GLY A 5 14.46 -7.18 2.26
C GLY A 5 14.22 -6.72 3.69
N SER A 6 14.72 -5.56 4.10
CA SER A 6 14.65 -5.04 5.47
C SER A 6 14.84 -3.53 5.53
N VAL A 7 14.51 -2.91 6.67
CA VAL A 7 14.72 -1.46 6.88
C VAL A 7 16.21 -1.10 6.86
N ASP A 8 17.08 -1.91 7.46
CA ASP A 8 18.55 -1.71 7.40
C ASP A 8 19.07 -1.79 5.96
N GLY A 9 18.62 -2.79 5.20
CA GLY A 9 19.00 -2.93 3.78
C GLY A 9 18.58 -1.71 2.98
N PHE A 10 17.36 -1.20 3.21
CA PHE A 10 16.88 0.02 2.57
C PHE A 10 17.77 1.23 2.88
N VAL A 11 18.08 1.47 4.16
CA VAL A 11 18.91 2.60 4.60
C VAL A 11 20.31 2.51 4.00
N LYS A 12 20.89 1.31 3.92
CA LYS A 12 22.19 1.09 3.26
C LYS A 12 22.16 1.51 1.80
N GLU A 13 21.12 1.16 1.06
CA GLU A 13 20.99 1.59 -0.35
C GLU A 13 20.75 3.10 -0.48
N ILE A 14 19.94 3.70 0.39
CA ILE A 14 19.75 5.16 0.42
C ILE A 14 21.08 5.89 0.68
N ASN A 15 21.93 5.38 1.56
CA ASN A 15 23.23 5.98 1.87
C ASN A 15 24.25 5.88 0.72
N LYS A 16 24.01 5.03 -0.29
CA LYS A 16 24.84 5.01 -1.51
C LYS A 16 24.50 6.13 -2.48
N LEU A 17 23.33 6.76 -2.33
CA LEU A 17 22.93 7.88 -3.17
C LEU A 17 23.87 9.06 -2.95
N ALA A 18 24.05 9.89 -3.99
CA ALA A 18 24.87 11.09 -3.89
C ALA A 18 24.33 12.04 -2.81
N ASN A 19 25.17 12.96 -2.32
CA ASN A 19 24.75 13.97 -1.35
C ASN A 19 23.92 15.08 -2.04
N LYS A 20 22.71 14.71 -2.49
CA LYS A 20 21.70 15.56 -3.14
C LYS A 20 20.40 15.48 -2.37
N GLU A 21 19.52 16.45 -2.58
CA GLU A 21 18.17 16.42 -2.02
C GLU A 21 17.25 15.53 -2.88
N TYR A 22 16.76 14.46 -2.29
CA TYR A 22 15.87 13.48 -2.92
C TYR A 22 14.46 13.49 -2.31
N PHE A 23 13.50 13.10 -3.13
CA PHE A 23 12.10 12.93 -2.76
C PHE A 23 11.66 11.53 -3.13
N TYR A 24 10.71 10.99 -2.36
CA TYR A 24 10.34 9.59 -2.42
C TYR A 24 8.83 9.44 -2.54
N ARG A 25 8.38 8.40 -3.24
CA ARG A 25 6.98 7.99 -3.26
C ARG A 25 6.91 6.49 -3.05
N GLY A 26 6.20 6.07 -2.02
CA GLY A 26 5.88 4.67 -1.79
C GLY A 26 4.55 4.30 -2.44
N GLU A 27 4.52 3.19 -3.17
CA GLU A 27 3.31 2.58 -3.70
C GLU A 27 3.27 1.13 -3.25
N ASN A 28 2.12 0.70 -2.73
CA ASN A 28 1.96 -0.62 -2.14
C ASN A 28 1.89 -1.77 -3.16
N ARG A 29 1.79 -1.44 -4.46
CA ARG A 29 1.80 -2.39 -5.57
C ARG A 29 2.34 -1.73 -6.82
N TRP A 30 2.48 -2.52 -7.89
CA TRP A 30 2.86 -1.98 -9.18
C TRP A 30 1.68 -1.27 -9.84
N PHE A 31 1.88 -0.03 -10.26
CA PHE A 31 0.94 0.70 -11.09
C PHE A 31 1.56 0.99 -12.46
N PRO A 32 0.80 0.83 -13.56
CA PRO A 32 1.32 1.11 -14.90
C PRO A 32 1.63 2.60 -15.11
N PHE A 33 0.91 3.49 -14.42
CA PHE A 33 1.11 4.95 -14.49
C PHE A 33 1.19 5.55 -13.10
N ARG A 34 2.19 6.39 -12.87
CA ARG A 34 2.40 7.18 -11.64
C ARG A 34 1.81 8.58 -11.80
N SER A 35 0.58 8.63 -12.31
CA SER A 35 -0.17 9.87 -12.48
C SER A 35 -1.16 10.08 -11.32
N PRO A 36 -1.48 11.33 -10.96
CA PRO A 36 -2.55 11.61 -10.00
C PRO A 36 -3.87 10.95 -10.41
N SER A 37 -4.66 10.51 -9.43
CA SER A 37 -5.85 9.70 -9.67
C SER A 37 -6.94 10.38 -10.50
N ILE A 38 -6.95 11.72 -10.59
CA ILE A 38 -7.87 12.45 -11.48
C ILE A 38 -7.69 12.08 -12.95
N TYR A 39 -6.47 11.75 -13.38
CA TYR A 39 -6.18 11.43 -14.78
C TYR A 39 -6.71 10.05 -15.19
N GLN A 40 -7.12 9.23 -14.23
CA GLN A 40 -7.80 7.96 -14.47
C GLN A 40 -9.32 8.15 -14.66
N GLU A 41 -9.85 9.34 -14.36
CA GLU A 41 -11.28 9.65 -14.33
C GLU A 41 -11.64 10.70 -15.38
N LYS A 42 -11.82 10.27 -16.64
CA LYS A 42 -12.01 11.17 -17.78
C LYS A 42 -13.11 12.22 -17.56
N ASN A 43 -14.29 11.80 -17.10
CA ASN A 43 -15.42 12.72 -16.87
C ASN A 43 -15.12 13.75 -15.77
N LEU A 44 -14.38 13.36 -14.73
CA LEU A 44 -13.98 14.23 -13.64
C LEU A 44 -12.89 15.21 -14.11
N LEU A 45 -11.92 14.74 -14.89
CA LEU A 45 -10.86 15.54 -15.48
C LEU A 45 -11.42 16.63 -16.40
N ASP A 46 -12.34 16.26 -17.30
CA ASP A 46 -12.99 17.17 -18.25
C ASP A 46 -13.77 18.29 -17.54
N ASN A 47 -14.36 17.98 -16.37
CA ASN A 47 -15.15 18.90 -15.55
C ASN A 47 -14.42 19.38 -14.28
N SER A 48 -13.09 19.24 -14.23
CA SER A 48 -12.28 19.45 -13.01
C SER A 48 -12.50 20.81 -12.34
N SER A 49 -12.60 21.91 -13.11
CA SER A 49 -12.86 23.24 -12.56
C SER A 49 -14.20 23.32 -11.82
N ILE A 50 -15.27 22.80 -12.41
CA ILE A 50 -16.60 22.73 -11.79
C ILE A 50 -16.57 21.81 -10.57
N TYR A 51 -15.90 20.66 -10.67
CA TYR A 51 -15.73 19.69 -9.58
C TYR A 51 -15.08 20.34 -8.36
N TYR A 52 -13.96 21.04 -8.53
CA TYR A 52 -13.29 21.70 -7.41
C TYR A 52 -14.11 22.86 -6.85
N SER A 53 -14.69 23.71 -7.71
CA SER A 53 -15.54 24.81 -7.26
C SER A 53 -16.77 24.32 -6.47
N ARG A 54 -17.35 23.18 -6.86
CA ARG A 54 -18.45 22.57 -6.11
C ARG A 54 -17.99 22.03 -4.77
N LEU A 55 -16.85 21.34 -4.70
CA LEU A 55 -16.30 20.87 -3.43
C LEU A 55 -16.02 22.02 -2.47
N LEU A 56 -15.48 23.13 -2.96
CA LEU A 56 -15.23 24.31 -2.13
C LEU A 56 -16.50 24.91 -1.55
N ALA A 57 -17.61 24.89 -2.30
CA ALA A 57 -18.90 25.36 -1.82
C ALA A 57 -19.50 24.49 -0.69
N GLU A 58 -19.07 23.23 -0.57
CA GLU A 58 -19.51 22.32 0.50
C GLU A 58 -18.60 22.37 1.74
N LEU A 59 -17.41 22.97 1.63
CA LEU A 59 -16.46 23.04 2.75
C LEU A 59 -16.74 24.28 3.62
N PRO A 60 -16.53 24.19 4.95
CA PRO A 60 -16.65 25.35 5.82
C PRO A 60 -15.66 26.44 5.42
N ASN A 61 -16.03 27.71 5.70
CA ASN A 61 -15.16 28.86 5.47
C ASN A 61 -13.79 28.62 6.08
N HIS A 62 -12.75 28.89 5.29
CA HIS A 62 -11.35 28.69 5.68
C HIS A 62 -10.52 29.88 5.19
N ASP A 63 -9.51 30.25 5.97
CA ASP A 63 -8.60 31.39 5.68
C ASP A 63 -7.50 31.02 4.65
N ASP A 64 -7.85 30.22 3.62
CA ASP A 64 -6.89 29.85 2.57
C ASP A 64 -6.41 31.10 1.83
N LYS A 65 -5.11 31.31 1.80
CA LYS A 65 -4.52 32.54 1.23
C LYS A 65 -4.13 32.40 -0.23
N THR A 66 -3.98 31.17 -0.71
CA THR A 66 -3.51 30.90 -2.07
C THR A 66 -4.23 29.71 -2.70
N PRO A 67 -4.36 29.66 -4.04
CA PRO A 67 -4.91 28.49 -4.75
C PRO A 67 -4.21 27.17 -4.41
N PHE A 68 -2.92 27.21 -4.08
CA PHE A 68 -2.16 26.02 -3.67
C PHE A 68 -2.66 25.48 -2.32
N GLU A 69 -2.92 26.36 -1.35
CA GLU A 69 -3.48 25.97 -0.05
C GLU A 69 -4.86 25.35 -0.21
N VAL A 70 -5.70 25.96 -1.06
CA VAL A 70 -7.02 25.44 -1.41
C VAL A 70 -6.91 24.02 -2.00
N LEU A 71 -6.04 23.82 -3.00
CA LEU A 71 -5.88 22.52 -3.66
C LEU A 71 -5.31 21.45 -2.72
N SER A 72 -4.35 21.82 -1.86
CA SER A 72 -3.80 20.93 -0.84
C SER A 72 -4.84 20.51 0.19
N ARG A 73 -5.72 21.44 0.60
CA ARG A 73 -6.85 21.13 1.49
C ARG A 73 -7.85 20.19 0.86
N LEU A 74 -8.21 20.41 -0.41
CA LEU A 74 -9.09 19.48 -1.15
C LEU A 74 -8.52 18.06 -1.18
N GLN A 75 -7.23 17.91 -1.49
CA GLN A 75 -6.55 16.61 -1.49
C GLN A 75 -6.48 15.98 -0.10
N HIS A 76 -6.28 16.79 0.94
CA HIS A 76 -6.29 16.33 2.33
C HIS A 76 -7.62 15.64 2.69
N TYR A 77 -8.75 16.20 2.22
CA TYR A 77 -10.09 15.62 2.37
C TYR A 77 -10.42 14.52 1.34
N GLY A 78 -9.44 14.05 0.56
CA GLY A 78 -9.61 12.94 -0.37
C GLY A 78 -10.10 13.31 -1.76
N ALA A 79 -10.17 14.60 -2.11
CA ALA A 79 -10.50 15.01 -3.48
C ALA A 79 -9.42 14.52 -4.47
N LYS A 80 -9.85 14.09 -5.66
CA LYS A 80 -8.92 13.71 -6.74
C LYS A 80 -8.34 14.99 -7.35
N THR A 81 -7.08 15.30 -7.03
CA THR A 81 -6.39 16.50 -7.54
C THR A 81 -5.40 16.16 -8.66
N ARG A 82 -4.91 17.19 -9.34
CA ARG A 82 -3.76 17.07 -10.27
C ARG A 82 -2.40 17.03 -9.55
N MET A 83 -2.35 16.96 -8.22
CA MET A 83 -1.08 16.91 -7.48
C MET A 83 -0.75 15.48 -7.10
N LEU A 84 0.53 15.12 -7.19
CA LEU A 84 1.03 13.83 -6.73
C LEU A 84 1.76 14.01 -5.40
N ASP A 85 1.37 13.23 -4.39
CA ASP A 85 2.04 13.22 -3.10
C ASP A 85 3.43 12.57 -3.18
N ILE A 86 4.44 13.25 -2.62
CA ILE A 86 5.79 12.74 -2.40
C ILE A 86 6.26 13.11 -0.99
N THR A 87 7.31 12.49 -0.49
CA THR A 87 7.87 12.78 0.83
C THR A 87 9.38 13.01 0.75
N SER A 88 9.93 13.90 1.57
CA SER A 88 11.39 14.01 1.74
C SER A 88 11.94 12.99 2.75
N ASN A 89 11.09 12.14 3.35
CA ASN A 89 11.49 11.11 4.31
C ASN A 89 11.42 9.73 3.65
N PRO A 90 12.56 9.07 3.37
CA PRO A 90 12.57 7.78 2.69
C PRO A 90 11.87 6.67 3.48
N LEU A 91 11.89 6.73 4.82
CA LEU A 91 11.23 5.72 5.67
C LEU A 91 9.70 5.87 5.66
N VAL A 92 9.18 7.09 5.48
CA VAL A 92 7.74 7.31 5.27
C VAL A 92 7.31 6.74 3.91
N ALA A 93 8.13 6.89 2.87
CA ALA A 93 7.86 6.23 1.59
C ALA A 93 7.91 4.70 1.71
N LEU A 94 8.88 4.15 2.47
CA LEU A 94 8.94 2.72 2.74
C LEU A 94 7.69 2.22 3.48
N PHE A 95 7.16 3.00 4.42
CA PHE A 95 5.88 2.71 5.08
C PHE A 95 4.74 2.61 4.06
N PHE A 96 4.55 3.60 3.18
CA PHE A 96 3.50 3.57 2.16
C PHE A 96 3.66 2.40 1.17
N ALA A 97 4.90 2.05 0.82
CA ALA A 97 5.16 0.88 -0.02
C ALA A 97 4.80 -0.45 0.67
N SER A 98 4.72 -0.46 2.00
CA SER A 98 4.51 -1.66 2.81
C SER A 98 3.12 -1.77 3.44
N GLU A 99 2.26 -0.74 3.32
CA GLU A 99 0.96 -0.64 4.01
C GLU A 99 -0.03 -1.77 3.67
N GLU A 100 0.12 -2.43 2.50
CA GLU A 100 -0.62 -3.64 2.13
C GLU A 100 0.33 -4.80 1.80
N ASP A 101 0.01 -6.01 2.27
CA ASP A 101 0.85 -7.21 2.16
C ASP A 101 0.38 -8.21 1.10
N ASN A 102 -0.46 -7.78 0.15
CA ASN A 102 -1.01 -8.64 -0.91
C ASN A 102 -0.10 -8.76 -2.14
N GLU A 103 0.70 -7.73 -2.41
CA GLU A 103 1.55 -7.57 -3.59
C GLU A 103 2.91 -6.98 -3.22
N ASP A 104 3.88 -6.99 -4.15
CA ASP A 104 5.18 -6.32 -3.96
C ASP A 104 5.00 -4.80 -3.97
N GLY A 105 5.66 -4.09 -3.07
CA GLY A 105 5.65 -2.63 -2.99
C GLY A 105 6.82 -2.00 -3.73
N TYR A 106 6.73 -0.69 -3.98
CA TYR A 106 7.74 0.07 -4.72
C TYR A 106 7.99 1.43 -4.06
N VAL A 107 9.26 1.82 -3.96
CA VAL A 107 9.65 3.18 -3.61
C VAL A 107 10.37 3.81 -4.80
N TYR A 108 9.77 4.87 -5.33
CA TYR A 108 10.31 5.67 -6.42
C TYR A 108 11.09 6.86 -5.88
N VAL A 109 12.20 7.20 -6.52
CA VAL A 109 13.07 8.32 -6.13
C VAL A 109 13.02 9.41 -7.19
N TYR A 110 12.85 10.66 -6.74
CA TYR A 110 12.79 11.85 -7.56
C TYR A 110 13.84 12.87 -7.11
N GLN A 111 14.30 13.69 -8.05
CA GLN A 111 15.22 14.79 -7.80
C GLN A 111 14.91 15.95 -8.75
N SER A 112 15.29 17.17 -8.37
CA SER A 112 15.24 18.32 -9.28
C SER A 112 16.22 19.38 -8.83
N ASP A 113 16.98 19.94 -9.79
CA ASP A 113 17.87 21.08 -9.54
C ASP A 113 17.09 22.41 -9.44
N ASN A 114 15.78 22.40 -9.70
CA ASN A 114 14.93 23.59 -9.75
C ASN A 114 13.68 23.45 -8.88
N LEU A 115 13.90 23.22 -7.59
CA LEU A 115 12.85 23.14 -6.59
C LEU A 115 12.03 24.43 -6.55
N LYS A 116 10.71 24.27 -6.43
CA LYS A 116 9.76 25.37 -6.27
C LYS A 116 9.19 25.33 -4.87
N PHE A 117 8.68 26.46 -4.41
CA PHE A 117 8.06 26.59 -3.08
C PHE A 117 6.58 26.89 -3.26
N GLU A 118 5.75 26.46 -2.31
CA GLU A 118 4.28 26.66 -2.35
C GLU A 118 3.83 28.12 -2.53
N THR A 119 4.63 29.08 -2.05
CA THR A 119 4.36 30.52 -2.18
C THR A 119 4.91 31.13 -3.48
N GLY A 120 5.68 30.34 -4.23
CA GLY A 120 6.27 30.78 -5.48
C GLY A 120 5.25 30.83 -6.62
N HIS A 121 5.50 31.70 -7.58
CA HIS A 121 4.64 31.91 -8.74
C HIS A 121 4.34 30.60 -9.51
N THR A 122 5.32 29.70 -9.68
CA THR A 122 5.08 28.43 -10.38
C THR A 122 4.04 27.55 -9.67
N ALA A 123 4.10 27.45 -8.33
CA ALA A 123 3.17 26.64 -7.55
C ALA A 123 1.77 27.25 -7.53
N ILE A 124 1.67 28.56 -7.27
CA ILE A 124 0.41 29.30 -7.27
C ILE A 124 -0.27 29.21 -8.63
N MET A 125 0.46 29.45 -9.72
CA MET A 125 -0.07 29.35 -11.08
C MET A 125 -0.59 27.95 -11.39
N LYS A 126 0.22 26.91 -11.14
CA LYS A 126 -0.18 25.52 -11.41
C LYS A 126 -1.31 25.04 -10.52
N ALA A 127 -1.49 25.62 -9.34
CA ALA A 127 -2.69 25.37 -8.55
C ALA A 127 -3.91 26.10 -9.14
N ALA A 128 -3.78 27.39 -9.45
CA ALA A 128 -4.85 28.24 -9.97
C ALA A 128 -5.49 27.70 -11.26
N ILE A 129 -4.70 27.16 -12.19
CA ILE A 129 -5.25 26.58 -13.43
C ILE A 129 -6.25 25.43 -13.18
N ASN A 130 -6.25 24.79 -12.01
CA ASN A 130 -7.21 23.74 -11.71
C ASN A 130 -8.66 24.25 -11.67
N PHE A 131 -8.84 25.54 -11.42
CA PHE A 131 -10.13 26.22 -11.35
C PHE A 131 -10.53 26.85 -12.71
N ILE A 132 -9.66 26.76 -13.72
CA ILE A 132 -9.91 27.27 -15.07
C ILE A 132 -10.39 26.12 -15.98
N PRO A 133 -11.38 26.34 -16.87
CA PRO A 133 -11.78 25.34 -17.85
C PRO A 133 -10.60 24.83 -18.71
N ASN A 134 -10.48 23.51 -18.85
CA ASN A 134 -9.38 22.86 -19.59
C ASN A 134 -9.19 23.43 -21.01
N LYS A 135 -10.28 23.77 -21.68
CA LYS A 135 -10.25 24.35 -23.03
C LYS A 135 -9.42 25.63 -23.08
N ILE A 136 -9.60 26.55 -22.13
CA ILE A 136 -8.88 27.83 -22.10
C ILE A 136 -7.37 27.59 -21.93
N ILE A 137 -7.00 26.62 -21.08
CA ILE A 137 -5.60 26.29 -20.82
C ILE A 137 -4.96 25.64 -22.05
N ARG A 138 -5.65 24.70 -22.71
CA ARG A 138 -5.16 24.09 -23.96
C ARG A 138 -5.00 25.11 -25.07
N ASP A 139 -6.03 25.92 -25.30
CA ASP A 139 -6.02 26.96 -26.33
C ASP A 139 -4.82 27.91 -26.14
N PHE A 140 -4.48 28.26 -24.90
CA PHE A 140 -3.28 29.04 -24.55
C PHE A 140 -1.95 28.33 -24.84
N LEU A 141 -1.86 27.02 -24.58
CA LEU A 141 -0.65 26.22 -24.78
C LEU A 141 -0.37 25.90 -26.25
N GLU A 142 -1.43 25.65 -27.02
CA GLU A 142 -1.35 25.24 -28.43
C GLU A 142 -1.18 26.43 -29.38
N ASN A 143 -1.68 27.62 -29.02
CA ASN A 143 -1.70 28.81 -29.89
C ASN A 143 -0.79 29.93 -29.36
N GLU A 144 0.54 29.71 -29.40
CA GLU A 144 1.52 30.64 -28.81
C GLU A 144 1.50 32.07 -29.42
N ASN A 145 1.01 32.23 -30.65
CA ASN A 145 0.97 33.52 -31.35
C ASN A 145 -0.40 34.24 -31.26
N ASP A 146 -1.41 33.62 -30.63
CA ASP A 146 -2.74 34.21 -30.50
C ASP A 146 -2.87 35.07 -29.24
N LYS A 147 -2.79 36.38 -29.42
CA LYS A 147 -2.91 37.37 -28.32
C LYS A 147 -4.29 37.38 -27.67
N VAL A 148 -5.35 37.00 -28.38
CA VAL A 148 -6.71 36.99 -27.84
C VAL A 148 -6.85 35.84 -26.84
N LEU A 149 -6.43 34.64 -27.24
CA LEU A 149 -6.42 33.46 -26.37
C LEU A 149 -5.46 33.63 -25.18
N GLU A 150 -4.29 34.24 -25.42
CA GLU A 150 -3.36 34.60 -24.35
C GLU A 150 -3.97 35.55 -23.31
N ASN A 151 -4.56 36.66 -23.76
CA ASN A 151 -5.19 37.63 -22.85
C ASN A 151 -6.37 37.01 -22.08
N LEU A 152 -7.15 36.14 -22.74
CA LEU A 152 -8.24 35.41 -22.09
C LEU A 152 -7.72 34.52 -20.95
N PHE A 153 -6.69 33.72 -21.22
CA PHE A 153 -6.07 32.86 -20.22
C PHE A 153 -5.48 33.67 -19.06
N LEU A 154 -4.70 34.73 -19.35
CA LEU A 154 -4.09 35.56 -18.31
C LEU A 154 -5.13 36.27 -17.45
N THR A 155 -6.23 36.71 -18.04
CA THR A 155 -7.34 37.32 -17.29
C THR A 155 -7.92 36.33 -16.30
N LYS A 156 -8.27 35.11 -16.78
CA LYS A 156 -8.78 34.03 -15.94
C LYS A 156 -7.79 33.61 -14.85
N LEU A 157 -6.51 33.48 -15.20
CA LEU A 157 -5.47 33.14 -14.22
C LEU A 157 -5.35 34.19 -13.11
N ASN A 158 -5.38 35.48 -13.47
CA ASN A 158 -5.29 36.54 -12.46
C ASN A 158 -6.57 36.64 -11.60
N GLU A 159 -7.75 36.32 -12.14
CA GLU A 159 -9.00 36.20 -11.36
C GLU A 159 -8.88 35.12 -10.27
N GLU A 160 -8.32 33.96 -10.58
CA GLU A 160 -8.17 32.85 -9.62
C GLU A 160 -7.10 33.09 -8.54
N VAL A 161 -6.12 33.96 -8.81
CA VAL A 161 -4.96 34.14 -7.93
C VAL A 161 -5.22 35.08 -6.76
N ASN A 162 -6.31 35.88 -6.77
CA ASN A 162 -6.80 36.70 -5.64
C ASN A 162 -5.73 37.53 -4.89
N ILE A 163 -4.66 37.94 -5.57
CA ILE A 163 -3.64 38.84 -5.02
C ILE A 163 -3.79 40.18 -5.77
N GLY A 164 -3.87 41.27 -5.01
CA GLY A 164 -4.22 42.63 -5.49
C GLY A 164 -3.29 43.26 -6.54
N GLU A 165 -2.36 42.51 -7.12
CA GLU A 165 -1.50 42.92 -8.23
C GLU A 165 -1.48 41.82 -9.31
N LYS A 166 -1.50 42.17 -10.59
CA LYS A 166 -1.35 41.21 -11.70
C LYS A 166 0.04 40.57 -11.65
N ILE A 167 0.15 39.40 -11.01
CA ILE A 167 1.41 38.69 -10.78
C ILE A 167 2.01 38.14 -12.08
N TYR A 168 1.16 37.74 -13.03
CA TYR A 168 1.57 36.97 -14.20
C TYR A 168 1.52 37.79 -15.48
N ASN A 169 2.67 38.38 -15.83
CA ASN A 169 2.85 39.17 -17.06
C ASN A 169 3.91 38.58 -18.01
N ASN A 170 4.37 37.34 -17.80
CA ASN A 170 5.32 36.65 -18.68
C ASN A 170 4.72 35.35 -19.24
N PRO A 171 3.97 35.42 -20.36
CA PRO A 171 3.24 34.29 -20.91
C PRO A 171 4.15 33.16 -21.39
N LYS A 172 5.34 33.48 -21.90
CA LYS A 172 6.33 32.49 -22.34
C LYS A 172 6.77 31.59 -21.17
N LYS A 173 7.15 32.20 -20.05
CA LYS A 173 7.54 31.47 -18.84
C LYS A 173 6.41 30.61 -18.28
N ILE A 174 5.16 31.10 -18.34
CA ILE A 174 3.99 30.33 -17.91
C ILE A 174 3.84 29.06 -18.77
N ARG A 175 3.94 29.19 -20.10
CA ARG A 175 3.88 28.04 -21.02
C ARG A 175 4.99 27.04 -20.70
N ASP A 176 6.23 27.50 -20.55
CA ASP A 176 7.36 26.64 -20.21
C ASP A 176 7.13 25.89 -18.90
N ASP A 177 6.60 26.57 -17.87
CA ASP A 177 6.31 25.95 -16.58
C ASP A 177 5.13 24.97 -16.67
N LEU A 178 4.10 25.27 -17.45
CA LEU A 178 2.95 24.38 -17.67
C LEU A 178 3.32 23.11 -18.43
N LYS A 179 4.27 23.16 -19.35
CA LYS A 179 4.73 21.99 -20.16
C LYS A 179 5.63 21.00 -19.41
N LYS A 180 5.98 21.26 -18.14
CA LYS A 180 6.87 20.39 -17.34
C LYS A 180 6.36 20.16 -15.92
N ALA A 181 6.75 19.03 -15.33
CA ALA A 181 6.49 18.75 -13.92
C ALA A 181 7.46 19.53 -13.01
N HIS A 182 7.01 19.84 -11.79
CA HIS A 182 7.84 20.48 -10.76
C HIS A 182 7.61 19.84 -9.41
N ILE A 183 8.70 19.68 -8.65
CA ILE A 183 8.65 19.39 -7.21
C ILE A 183 8.39 20.71 -6.48
N ILE A 184 7.33 20.73 -5.67
CA ILE A 184 6.91 21.84 -4.83
C ILE A 184 7.17 21.48 -3.37
N ILE A 185 8.00 22.28 -2.72
CA ILE A 185 8.24 22.24 -1.28
C ILE A 185 7.07 22.91 -0.56
N ALA A 186 6.34 22.12 0.20
CA ALA A 186 5.16 22.58 0.94
C ALA A 186 5.53 23.06 2.35
N LYS A 187 4.79 24.04 2.86
CA LYS A 187 4.86 24.36 4.29
C LYS A 187 4.12 23.28 5.07
N LYS A 188 4.67 22.96 6.23
CA LYS A 188 4.13 21.97 7.17
C LYS A 188 2.94 22.52 7.96
N LYS A 189 1.95 23.08 7.27
CA LYS A 189 0.79 23.74 7.89
C LYS A 189 -0.18 22.76 8.54
N THR A 190 -0.41 21.62 7.89
CA THR A 190 -1.26 20.55 8.46
C THR A 190 -0.39 19.55 9.21
N SER A 191 -0.95 18.95 10.26
CA SER A 191 -0.30 17.86 10.99
C SER A 191 0.08 16.72 10.04
N ARG A 192 -0.78 16.40 9.05
CA ARG A 192 -0.54 15.33 8.07
C ARG A 192 0.71 15.62 7.23
N ILE A 193 0.78 16.79 6.60
CA ILE A 193 1.95 17.19 5.78
C ILE A 193 3.20 17.24 6.65
N SER A 194 3.09 17.77 7.86
CA SER A 194 4.22 17.87 8.79
C SER A 194 4.80 16.49 9.14
N ARG A 195 3.95 15.54 9.53
CA ARG A 195 4.41 14.20 9.97
C ARG A 195 4.90 13.33 8.83
N GLN A 196 4.35 13.51 7.64
CA GLN A 196 4.77 12.78 6.46
C GLN A 196 6.00 13.38 5.78
N ASN A 197 6.51 14.53 6.26
CA ASN A 197 7.47 15.35 5.50
C ASN A 197 7.00 15.55 4.04
N GLY A 198 5.69 15.80 3.89
CA GLY A 198 4.99 15.79 2.61
C GLY A 198 5.38 16.97 1.71
N ASN A 199 5.58 16.67 0.45
CA ASN A 199 5.80 17.60 -0.65
C ASN A 199 4.96 17.13 -1.84
N PHE A 200 4.93 17.91 -2.93
CA PHE A 200 4.06 17.59 -4.06
C PHE A 200 4.82 17.65 -5.38
N ILE A 201 4.47 16.78 -6.32
CA ILE A 201 4.75 17.00 -7.73
C ILE A 201 3.50 17.60 -8.37
N LEU A 202 3.66 18.77 -9.00
CA LEU A 202 2.67 19.31 -9.93
C LEU A 202 3.12 18.96 -11.35
N PRO A 203 2.44 18.01 -12.03
CA PRO A 203 2.83 17.54 -13.37
C PRO A 203 2.75 18.63 -14.43
N ALA A 204 3.17 18.29 -15.66
CA ALA A 204 2.79 19.09 -16.81
C ALA A 204 1.26 19.15 -16.95
N PHE A 205 0.73 20.27 -17.46
CA PHE A 205 -0.68 20.34 -17.81
C PHE A 205 -0.90 19.55 -19.10
N GLU A 206 -1.42 18.35 -18.93
CA GLU A 206 -1.76 17.41 -19.98
C GLU A 206 -3.13 16.79 -19.66
N LEU A 207 -3.80 16.23 -20.66
CA LEU A 207 -5.05 15.48 -20.46
C LEU A 207 -4.87 13.97 -20.67
N GLY A 208 -3.82 13.56 -21.37
CA GLY A 208 -3.46 12.16 -21.55
C GLY A 208 -2.66 11.63 -20.37
N VAL A 209 -3.08 10.49 -19.83
CA VAL A 209 -2.40 9.84 -18.68
C VAL A 209 -0.93 9.54 -18.96
N ASP A 210 -0.60 9.15 -20.19
CA ASP A 210 0.77 8.85 -20.63
C ASP A 210 1.66 10.10 -20.59
N CYS A 211 1.17 11.23 -21.12
CA CYS A 211 1.90 12.49 -21.15
C CYS A 211 2.15 13.03 -19.74
N VAL A 212 1.15 12.92 -18.85
CA VAL A 212 1.29 13.26 -17.43
C VAL A 212 2.34 12.38 -16.78
N ASN A 213 2.25 11.06 -16.96
CA ASN A 213 3.20 10.10 -16.41
C ASN A 213 4.63 10.41 -16.87
N GLN A 214 4.83 10.61 -18.17
CA GLN A 214 6.15 10.97 -18.73
C GLN A 214 6.71 12.25 -18.10
N SER A 215 5.88 13.26 -17.89
CA SER A 215 6.33 14.52 -17.26
C SER A 215 6.85 14.30 -15.83
N ILE A 216 6.26 13.36 -15.10
CA ILE A 216 6.66 12.99 -13.73
C ILE A 216 7.91 12.11 -13.78
N GLU A 217 7.98 11.17 -14.73
CA GLU A 217 9.15 10.31 -14.91
C GLU A 217 10.42 11.08 -15.24
N ASN A 218 10.30 12.23 -15.93
CA ASN A 218 11.43 13.14 -16.18
C ASN A 218 12.06 13.72 -14.90
N LEU A 219 11.38 13.62 -13.75
CA LEU A 219 11.93 14.01 -12.43
C LEU A 219 12.59 12.84 -11.70
N SER A 220 12.60 11.63 -12.27
CA SER A 220 13.17 10.45 -11.60
C SER A 220 14.67 10.65 -11.33
N ALA A 221 15.13 10.27 -10.15
CA ALA A 221 16.55 10.12 -9.90
C ALA A 221 17.08 8.95 -10.74
N LEU A 222 18.24 9.14 -11.35
CA LEU A 222 18.84 8.17 -12.26
C LEU A 222 20.14 7.61 -11.66
N ASP A 223 20.32 6.31 -11.83
CA ASP A 223 21.58 5.59 -11.65
C ASP A 223 21.93 4.92 -12.98
N GLU A 224 23.10 5.24 -13.55
CA GLU A 224 23.52 4.81 -14.89
C GLU A 224 22.43 4.98 -15.97
N ASN A 225 21.74 6.13 -15.97
CA ASN A 225 20.60 6.50 -16.84
C ASN A 225 19.30 5.72 -16.62
N SER A 226 19.22 4.87 -15.59
CA SER A 226 18.01 4.13 -15.23
C SER A 226 17.34 4.72 -13.99
N PRO A 227 15.99 4.85 -13.93
CA PRO A 227 15.30 5.31 -12.74
C PRO A 227 15.60 4.45 -11.51
N ILE A 228 15.93 5.11 -10.40
CA ILE A 228 16.13 4.45 -9.11
C ILE A 228 14.76 4.09 -8.54
N VAL A 229 14.52 2.79 -8.43
CA VAL A 229 13.29 2.22 -7.89
C VAL A 229 13.65 1.06 -6.97
N PHE A 230 13.19 1.14 -5.74
CA PHE A 230 13.30 0.05 -4.77
C PHE A 230 12.07 -0.84 -4.85
N LYS A 231 12.27 -2.15 -4.94
CA LYS A 231 11.22 -3.16 -4.91
C LYS A 231 11.21 -3.81 -3.53
N ILE A 232 10.04 -3.82 -2.89
CA ILE A 232 9.82 -4.34 -1.54
C ILE A 232 8.99 -5.62 -1.71
N PRO A 233 9.58 -6.81 -1.58
CA PRO A 233 8.85 -8.05 -1.74
C PRO A 233 7.69 -8.17 -0.75
N LYS A 234 6.55 -8.67 -1.23
CA LYS A 234 5.34 -8.94 -0.45
C LYS A 234 5.66 -9.59 0.91
N LEU A 235 6.49 -10.64 0.88
CA LEU A 235 6.82 -11.49 2.03
C LEU A 235 7.52 -10.75 3.17
N VAL A 236 8.16 -9.60 2.93
CA VAL A 236 8.93 -8.86 3.95
C VAL A 236 8.20 -7.62 4.47
N LYS A 237 7.08 -7.23 3.86
CA LYS A 237 6.37 -5.99 4.20
C LYS A 237 5.93 -5.91 5.65
N GLN A 238 5.38 -7.00 6.19
CA GLN A 238 4.95 -7.04 7.60
C GLN A 238 6.14 -6.86 8.57
N THR A 239 7.28 -7.48 8.26
CA THR A 239 8.52 -7.28 9.03
C THR A 239 9.00 -5.83 8.95
N ILE A 240 8.99 -5.24 7.74
CA ILE A 240 9.35 -3.84 7.53
C ILE A 240 8.43 -2.89 8.31
N LEU A 241 7.11 -3.10 8.29
CA LEU A 241 6.16 -2.30 9.06
C LEU A 241 6.41 -2.41 10.56
N LYS A 242 6.77 -3.60 11.06
CA LYS A 242 7.12 -3.82 12.46
C LYS A 242 8.40 -3.05 12.83
N ASP A 243 9.45 -3.17 12.02
CA ASP A 243 10.71 -2.47 12.25
C ASP A 243 10.51 -0.94 12.21
N LEU A 244 9.77 -0.43 11.22
CA LEU A 244 9.40 0.98 11.12
C LEU A 244 8.62 1.46 12.36
N ALA A 245 7.69 0.65 12.87
CA ALA A 245 6.95 0.99 14.08
C ALA A 245 7.87 1.12 15.31
N THR A 246 8.90 0.30 15.44
CA THR A 246 9.91 0.45 16.51
C THR A 246 10.75 1.72 16.37
N LEU A 247 10.88 2.24 15.14
CA LEU A 247 11.50 3.54 14.84
C LEU A 247 10.50 4.73 14.94
N GLY A 248 9.28 4.49 15.41
CA GLY A 248 8.23 5.52 15.57
C GLY A 248 7.46 5.85 14.29
N ILE A 249 7.64 5.09 13.21
CA ILE A 249 6.92 5.26 11.94
C ILE A 249 5.82 4.20 11.87
N HIS A 250 4.59 4.62 12.11
CA HIS A 250 3.42 3.77 12.15
C HIS A 250 2.18 4.54 11.70
N GLU A 251 1.06 3.85 11.49
CA GLU A 251 -0.18 4.44 10.98
C GLU A 251 -0.62 5.70 11.75
N GLY A 252 -0.65 5.62 13.09
CA GLY A 252 -0.98 6.77 13.94
C GLY A 252 0.05 7.92 13.96
N SER A 253 1.30 7.71 13.52
CA SER A 253 2.29 8.77 13.36
C SER A 253 2.26 9.34 11.94
N VAL A 254 2.00 8.53 10.92
CA VAL A 254 1.89 8.95 9.51
C VAL A 254 0.56 9.65 9.21
N TYR A 255 -0.55 9.14 9.76
CA TYR A 255 -1.89 9.70 9.67
C TYR A 255 -2.32 10.21 11.05
N PRO A 256 -2.17 11.52 11.33
CA PRO A 256 -2.30 12.07 12.68
C PRO A 256 -3.73 12.16 13.23
N ASP A 257 -4.71 11.61 12.53
CA ASP A 257 -6.09 11.62 12.99
C ASP A 257 -6.24 10.74 14.22
N VAL A 258 -7.05 11.18 15.19
CA VAL A 258 -7.26 10.48 16.46
C VAL A 258 -7.72 9.04 16.22
N GLU A 259 -8.51 8.81 15.18
CA GLU A 259 -8.96 7.48 14.77
C GLU A 259 -7.78 6.54 14.42
N ASN A 260 -6.87 6.99 13.56
CA ASN A 260 -5.70 6.20 13.14
C ASN A 260 -4.71 5.99 14.29
N HIS A 261 -4.58 7.00 15.16
CA HIS A 261 -3.80 6.85 16.39
C HIS A 261 -4.42 5.82 17.34
N THR A 262 -5.75 5.82 17.48
CA THR A 262 -6.50 4.87 18.30
C THR A 262 -6.38 3.44 17.76
N LYS A 263 -6.57 3.24 16.45
CA LYS A 263 -6.38 1.94 15.79
C LYS A 263 -4.99 1.37 16.03
N TYR A 264 -3.97 2.22 15.89
CA TYR A 264 -2.59 1.83 16.16
C TYR A 264 -2.37 1.48 17.64
N LEU A 265 -2.82 2.31 18.58
CA LEU A 265 -2.63 2.06 20.01
C LEU A 265 -3.34 0.78 20.46
N ILE A 266 -4.56 0.53 19.99
CA ILE A 266 -5.28 -0.73 20.24
C ILE A 266 -4.42 -1.90 19.75
N ARG A 267 -3.95 -1.87 18.50
CA ARG A 267 -3.06 -2.92 17.96
C ARG A 267 -1.77 -3.09 18.78
N PHE A 268 -1.14 -1.99 19.16
CA PHE A 268 0.12 -1.96 19.91
C PHE A 268 -0.05 -2.59 21.30
N PHE A 269 -1.04 -2.15 22.07
CA PHE A 269 -1.33 -2.70 23.40
C PHE A 269 -1.94 -4.12 23.34
N SER A 270 -2.56 -4.50 22.23
CA SER A 270 -2.99 -5.89 21.96
C SER A 270 -1.85 -6.81 21.45
N GLY A 271 -0.60 -6.32 21.40
CA GLY A 271 0.59 -7.14 21.17
C GLY A 271 1.18 -7.16 19.76
N PHE A 272 0.97 -6.10 18.96
CA PHE A 272 1.29 -6.02 17.51
C PHE A 272 2.50 -6.89 17.00
N PRO A 273 2.29 -7.74 15.97
CA PRO A 273 1.01 -8.02 15.31
C PRO A 273 0.03 -8.63 16.32
N PRO A 274 -1.30 -8.39 16.18
CA PRO A 274 -2.27 -8.94 17.12
C PRO A 274 -1.92 -10.41 17.33
N LYS A 275 -1.76 -10.82 18.60
CA LYS A 275 -1.81 -12.25 18.91
C LYS A 275 -3.08 -12.75 18.22
N ILE A 276 -2.93 -13.73 17.34
CA ILE A 276 -4.06 -14.39 16.69
C ILE A 276 -5.08 -14.62 17.80
N ASP A 277 -6.27 -14.06 17.64
CA ASP A 277 -7.32 -14.22 18.62
C ASP A 277 -7.62 -15.72 18.69
N ASN A 278 -7.04 -16.36 19.69
CA ASN A 278 -7.04 -17.79 19.84
C ASN A 278 -8.41 -18.28 20.30
N THR A 279 -9.48 -17.48 20.38
CA THR A 279 -10.80 -18.02 20.70
C THR A 279 -11.21 -19.11 19.70
N ARG A 280 -11.17 -18.83 18.39
CA ARG A 280 -11.45 -19.86 17.36
C ARG A 280 -10.40 -20.98 17.34
N ASN A 281 -9.12 -20.65 17.51
CA ASN A 281 -8.05 -21.66 17.52
C ASN A 281 -8.09 -22.55 18.77
N ASN A 282 -8.50 -22.02 19.92
CA ASN A 282 -8.66 -22.77 21.17
C ASN A 282 -9.87 -23.69 21.08
N ASP A 283 -10.99 -23.21 20.53
CA ASP A 283 -12.17 -24.04 20.30
C ASP A 283 -11.85 -25.16 19.31
N LEU A 284 -11.17 -24.84 18.20
CA LEU A 284 -10.72 -25.83 17.21
C LEU A 284 -9.71 -26.82 17.80
N LYS A 285 -8.72 -26.33 18.54
CA LYS A 285 -7.73 -27.17 19.23
C LYS A 285 -8.41 -28.08 20.24
N GLN A 286 -9.38 -27.58 20.99
CA GLN A 286 -10.13 -28.34 21.98
C GLN A 286 -10.95 -29.42 21.28
N GLU A 287 -11.70 -29.09 20.22
CA GLU A 287 -12.44 -30.05 19.39
C GLU A 287 -11.50 -31.15 18.89
N ILE A 288 -10.40 -30.79 18.23
CA ILE A 288 -9.43 -31.76 17.69
C ILE A 288 -8.83 -32.62 18.81
N THR A 289 -8.52 -32.02 19.96
CA THR A 289 -7.97 -32.74 21.12
C THR A 289 -8.97 -33.75 21.68
N ASP A 290 -10.25 -33.38 21.75
CA ASP A 290 -11.31 -34.25 22.25
C ASP A 290 -11.57 -35.41 21.27
N GLN A 291 -11.60 -35.13 19.97
CA GLN A 291 -11.70 -36.17 18.94
C GLN A 291 -10.50 -37.13 18.97
N TYR A 292 -9.29 -36.59 19.12
CA TYR A 292 -8.08 -37.39 19.26
C TYR A 292 -8.14 -38.32 20.48
N LYS A 293 -8.58 -37.80 21.63
CA LYS A 293 -8.74 -38.59 22.87
C LYS A 293 -9.85 -39.63 22.78
N ASN A 294 -10.91 -39.34 22.03
CA ASN A 294 -12.01 -40.27 21.76
C ASN A 294 -11.64 -41.38 20.75
N GLY A 295 -10.40 -41.37 20.23
CA GLY A 295 -9.92 -42.42 19.33
C GLY A 295 -10.29 -42.22 17.86
N ASN A 296 -10.78 -41.03 17.48
CA ASN A 296 -11.20 -40.70 16.11
C ASN A 296 -10.02 -40.41 15.17
N ILE A 297 -8.93 -41.17 15.32
CA ILE A 297 -7.68 -41.00 14.59
C ILE A 297 -7.72 -41.84 13.31
N ILE A 298 -7.40 -41.24 12.16
CA ILE A 298 -7.22 -41.98 10.90
C ILE A 298 -5.80 -42.51 10.76
N PHE A 299 -4.81 -41.66 11.03
CA PHE A 299 -3.40 -42.00 11.09
C PHE A 299 -2.71 -41.05 12.06
N SER A 300 -1.67 -41.53 12.74
CA SER A 300 -1.03 -40.80 13.85
C SER A 300 0.47 -40.73 13.62
N ARG A 301 1.02 -39.52 13.61
CA ARG A 301 2.47 -39.26 13.66
C ARG A 301 3.24 -39.94 12.53
N ILE A 302 2.67 -39.92 11.32
CA ILE A 302 3.32 -40.45 10.12
C ILE A 302 4.44 -39.49 9.71
N ASN A 303 5.65 -40.02 9.54
CA ASN A 303 6.77 -39.26 9.00
C ASN A 303 6.68 -39.22 7.47
N LEU A 304 6.45 -38.03 6.90
CA LEU A 304 6.31 -37.86 5.45
C LEU A 304 7.62 -38.06 4.68
N TYR A 305 8.78 -38.01 5.36
CA TYR A 305 10.10 -38.05 4.74
C TYR A 305 11.01 -39.16 5.29
N GLY A 306 10.48 -40.08 6.10
CA GLY A 306 11.26 -41.17 6.69
C GLY A 306 11.72 -42.18 5.63
N THR A 307 12.97 -42.65 5.76
CA THR A 307 13.60 -43.60 4.81
C THR A 307 13.53 -45.07 5.25
N GLU A 308 12.80 -45.39 6.33
CA GLU A 308 12.69 -46.77 6.83
C GLU A 308 11.70 -47.62 6.01
N TYR A 309 12.19 -48.80 5.60
CA TYR A 309 11.63 -49.70 4.60
C TYR A 309 10.33 -50.43 5.03
N ASP A 310 9.87 -50.27 6.27
CA ASP A 310 8.69 -50.98 6.82
C ASP A 310 7.34 -50.31 6.52
N SER A 311 7.31 -49.23 5.72
CA SER A 311 6.13 -48.38 5.58
C SER A 311 5.44 -48.40 4.21
N TYR A 312 5.92 -49.18 3.24
CA TYR A 312 5.42 -49.08 1.85
C TYR A 312 3.96 -49.54 1.67
N THR A 313 3.43 -50.43 2.51
CA THR A 313 2.02 -50.87 2.45
C THR A 313 1.07 -50.04 3.32
N ASP A 314 1.52 -49.60 4.49
CA ASP A 314 0.69 -48.77 5.41
C ASP A 314 0.65 -47.29 4.99
N ASN A 315 1.64 -46.79 4.24
CA ASN A 315 1.64 -45.43 3.72
C ASN A 315 0.83 -45.22 2.43
N ILE A 316 0.49 -46.26 1.65
CA ILE A 316 -0.24 -46.05 0.38
C ILE A 316 -1.60 -45.41 0.64
N TYR A 317 -2.35 -45.90 1.63
CA TYR A 317 -3.66 -45.36 1.97
C TYR A 317 -3.57 -43.93 2.53
N VAL A 318 -2.57 -43.64 3.36
CA VAL A 318 -2.34 -42.29 3.89
C VAL A 318 -1.94 -41.33 2.77
N ILE A 319 -1.04 -41.74 1.87
CA ILE A 319 -0.61 -40.93 0.73
C ILE A 319 -1.78 -40.69 -0.23
N GLU A 320 -2.60 -41.69 -0.54
CA GLU A 320 -3.79 -41.53 -1.38
C GLU A 320 -4.83 -40.63 -0.73
N PHE A 321 -5.04 -40.75 0.60
CA PHE A 321 -5.88 -39.81 1.35
C PHE A 321 -5.36 -38.38 1.24
N LEU A 322 -4.06 -38.15 1.50
CA LEU A 322 -3.45 -36.83 1.45
C LEU A 322 -3.49 -36.21 0.05
N LYS A 323 -3.26 -37.00 -1.01
CA LYS A 323 -3.37 -36.53 -2.40
C LYS A 323 -4.77 -36.05 -2.77
N ARG A 324 -5.80 -36.63 -2.14
CA ARG A 324 -7.22 -36.36 -2.40
C ARG A 324 -7.87 -35.50 -1.31
N PHE A 325 -7.06 -34.93 -0.43
CA PHE A 325 -7.52 -34.05 0.62
C PHE A 325 -7.72 -32.63 0.08
N HIS A 326 -8.92 -32.10 0.24
CA HIS A 326 -9.27 -30.74 -0.12
C HIS A 326 -9.40 -29.89 1.14
N THR A 327 -8.35 -29.13 1.42
CA THR A 327 -8.33 -28.16 2.51
C THR A 327 -9.36 -27.06 2.25
N GLN A 328 -10.25 -26.84 3.22
CA GLN A 328 -11.28 -25.79 3.22
C GLN A 328 -10.90 -24.62 4.14
N ASP A 329 -10.17 -24.92 5.21
CA ASP A 329 -9.68 -23.94 6.19
C ASP A 329 -8.30 -24.37 6.70
N ALA A 330 -7.40 -23.43 6.97
CA ALA A 330 -6.06 -23.71 7.46
C ALA A 330 -5.67 -22.70 8.53
N SER A 331 -5.14 -23.19 9.65
CA SER A 331 -4.81 -22.40 10.82
C SER A 331 -3.44 -22.79 11.38
N LEU A 332 -2.72 -21.82 11.93
CA LEU A 332 -1.48 -22.03 12.67
C LEU A 332 -1.76 -21.95 14.17
N ILE A 333 -1.49 -23.03 14.90
CA ILE A 333 -1.54 -23.07 16.36
C ILE A 333 -0.11 -22.94 16.88
N THR A 334 0.11 -21.96 17.74
CA THR A 334 1.41 -21.70 18.38
C THR A 334 1.34 -22.06 19.85
N GLU A 335 2.27 -22.89 20.31
CA GLU A 335 2.39 -23.36 21.69
C GLU A 335 3.82 -23.17 22.18
N ASP A 336 4.03 -23.08 23.49
CA ASP A 336 5.38 -23.11 24.07
C ASP A 336 5.76 -24.56 24.38
N ASP A 337 6.41 -25.23 23.41
CA ASP A 337 6.96 -26.60 23.54
C ASP A 337 5.99 -27.64 24.14
N ASN A 338 4.75 -27.62 23.66
CA ASN A 338 3.65 -28.41 24.22
C ASN A 338 3.27 -29.60 23.33
N TYR A 339 2.52 -30.55 23.89
CA TYR A 339 1.94 -31.65 23.14
C TYR A 339 0.59 -31.28 22.55
N PHE A 340 0.43 -31.47 21.24
CA PHE A 340 -0.84 -31.45 20.55
C PHE A 340 -0.96 -32.70 19.67
N VAL A 341 -2.05 -33.46 19.84
CA VAL A 341 -2.33 -34.72 19.11
C VAL A 341 -1.16 -35.71 19.08
N GLY A 342 -0.45 -35.80 20.20
CA GLY A 342 0.69 -36.72 20.40
C GLY A 342 2.03 -36.23 19.82
N MET A 343 2.08 -35.04 19.22
CA MET A 343 3.28 -34.38 18.73
C MET A 343 3.68 -33.24 19.66
N ARG A 344 4.96 -33.14 20.00
CA ARG A 344 5.56 -32.01 20.73
C ARG A 344 6.25 -31.06 19.75
N ALA A 345 5.83 -29.80 19.70
CA ALA A 345 6.39 -28.75 18.86
C ALA A 345 5.94 -27.37 19.35
N ASP A 346 6.60 -26.32 18.86
CA ASP A 346 6.19 -24.93 19.12
C ASP A 346 5.09 -24.45 18.14
N HIS A 347 4.99 -25.10 16.98
CA HIS A 347 4.11 -24.69 15.89
C HIS A 347 3.44 -25.90 15.26
N PHE A 348 2.12 -25.84 15.13
CA PHE A 348 1.28 -26.84 14.49
C PHE A 348 0.46 -26.20 13.38
N VAL A 349 0.52 -26.75 12.17
CA VAL A 349 -0.40 -26.37 11.08
C VAL A 349 -1.57 -27.32 11.12
N VAL A 350 -2.78 -26.76 11.20
CA VAL A 350 -4.04 -27.48 11.20
C VAL A 350 -4.79 -27.16 9.93
N GLU A 351 -5.03 -28.16 9.10
CA GLU A 351 -5.86 -28.06 7.90
C GLU A 351 -7.18 -28.79 8.15
N ILE A 352 -8.29 -28.14 7.82
CA ILE A 352 -9.63 -28.67 7.97
C ILE A 352 -10.22 -28.84 6.58
N GLY A 353 -10.78 -30.01 6.28
CA GLY A 353 -11.24 -30.31 4.94
C GLY A 353 -11.95 -31.64 4.80
N LYS A 354 -12.13 -32.06 3.56
CA LYS A 354 -12.74 -33.34 3.16
C LYS A 354 -11.77 -34.10 2.26
N SER A 355 -11.91 -35.43 2.18
CA SER A 355 -11.12 -36.25 1.26
C SER A 355 -12.04 -36.96 0.26
N GLU A 356 -11.68 -36.96 -1.02
CA GLU A 356 -12.37 -37.76 -2.05
C GLU A 356 -12.08 -39.27 -1.92
N SER A 357 -11.16 -39.64 -1.03
CA SER A 357 -10.91 -41.02 -0.61
C SER A 357 -11.09 -41.12 0.90
N PRO A 358 -12.34 -41.13 1.41
CA PRO A 358 -12.61 -41.32 2.83
C PRO A 358 -12.00 -42.64 3.33
N LEU A 359 -11.61 -42.68 4.60
CA LEU A 359 -11.03 -43.88 5.23
C LEU A 359 -12.10 -44.65 6.00
N GLY A 360 -12.23 -45.94 5.72
CA GLY A 360 -13.27 -46.79 6.32
C GLY A 360 -14.64 -46.60 5.66
N ASP A 361 -15.71 -46.60 6.47
CA ASP A 361 -17.10 -46.45 6.01
C ASP A 361 -17.60 -44.98 6.05
N ASP A 362 -16.68 -44.01 6.09
CA ASP A 362 -17.01 -42.58 6.18
C ASP A 362 -17.68 -42.06 4.90
N SER A 363 -18.58 -41.07 5.05
CA SER A 363 -19.21 -40.39 3.92
C SER A 363 -18.23 -39.42 3.22
N ILE A 364 -18.52 -39.08 1.97
CA ILE A 364 -17.74 -38.05 1.24
C ILE A 364 -17.84 -36.66 1.88
N ASP A 365 -18.86 -36.44 2.72
CA ASP A 365 -19.08 -35.21 3.46
C ASP A 365 -18.37 -35.18 4.82
N GLN A 366 -17.70 -36.27 5.20
CA GLN A 366 -16.95 -36.35 6.45
C GLN A 366 -15.86 -35.28 6.49
N LYS A 367 -15.84 -34.55 7.61
CA LYS A 367 -14.86 -33.50 7.88
C LYS A 367 -13.67 -34.09 8.63
N TYR A 368 -12.47 -33.71 8.23
CA TYR A 368 -11.24 -34.15 8.87
C TYR A 368 -10.35 -32.96 9.23
N ALA A 369 -9.51 -33.15 10.25
CA ALA A 369 -8.39 -32.29 10.57
C ALA A 369 -7.08 -33.01 10.24
N LEU A 370 -6.19 -32.35 9.52
CA LEU A 370 -4.79 -32.73 9.36
C LEU A 370 -3.94 -31.80 10.22
N VAL A 371 -3.22 -32.37 11.18
CA VAL A 371 -2.27 -31.63 12.01
C VAL A 371 -0.86 -32.02 11.59
N THR A 372 -0.07 -31.04 11.18
CA THR A 372 1.36 -31.23 10.86
C THR A 372 2.25 -30.42 11.79
N ALA A 373 3.35 -31.02 12.22
CA ALA A 373 4.34 -30.36 13.06
C ALA A 373 5.74 -30.92 12.85
N ASN A 374 6.76 -30.14 13.24
CA ASN A 374 8.13 -30.65 13.35
C ASN A 374 8.32 -31.20 14.77
N HIS A 375 8.35 -32.52 14.91
CA HIS A 375 8.53 -33.19 16.19
C HIS A 375 9.95 -33.74 16.27
N LYS A 376 10.80 -33.11 17.10
CA LYS A 376 12.18 -33.56 17.36
C LYS A 376 13.04 -33.77 16.10
N GLY A 377 12.79 -32.99 15.05
CA GLY A 377 13.53 -33.05 13.78
C GLY A 377 12.79 -33.77 12.65
N ASP A 378 11.69 -34.46 12.93
CA ASP A 378 10.88 -35.15 11.92
C ASP A 378 9.60 -34.36 11.60
N ARG A 379 9.25 -34.28 10.30
CA ARG A 379 7.97 -33.72 9.88
C ARG A 379 6.89 -34.79 9.99
N LEU A 380 6.07 -34.67 11.02
CA LEU A 380 5.00 -35.62 11.31
C LEU A 380 3.63 -35.05 10.91
N VAL A 381 2.74 -35.94 10.49
CA VAL A 381 1.33 -35.64 10.23
C VAL A 381 0.42 -36.61 11.00
N THR A 382 -0.65 -36.06 11.58
CA THR A 382 -1.73 -36.80 12.23
C THR A 382 -3.05 -36.37 11.61
N GLY A 383 -3.86 -37.32 11.17
CA GLY A 383 -5.20 -37.07 10.65
C GLY A 383 -6.27 -37.50 11.65
N ILE A 384 -7.34 -36.72 11.79
CA ILE A 384 -8.39 -36.90 12.80
C ILE A 384 -9.77 -36.64 12.18
N ARG A 385 -10.76 -37.48 12.49
CA ARG A 385 -12.16 -37.24 12.11
C ARG A 385 -12.78 -36.20 13.05
N LEU A 386 -13.52 -35.27 12.48
CA LEU A 386 -14.29 -34.26 13.23
C LEU A 386 -15.77 -34.66 13.25
N ASN A 387 -16.53 -34.14 14.22
CA ASN A 387 -17.97 -34.35 14.24
C ASN A 387 -18.61 -33.63 13.03
N GLY A 388 -19.52 -34.31 12.32
CA GLY A 388 -20.30 -33.67 11.26
C GLY A 388 -21.45 -32.85 11.85
N GLU A 389 -21.47 -31.54 11.58
CA GLU A 389 -22.61 -30.74 11.09
C GLU A 389 -22.27 -29.24 11.07
N TYR A 390 -22.39 -28.58 9.91
CA TYR A 390 -22.95 -27.23 9.85
C TYR A 390 -24.38 -27.40 9.35
N SER A 391 -25.33 -27.47 10.28
CA SER A 391 -26.73 -27.18 9.97
C SER A 391 -26.78 -25.75 9.44
N THR A 392 -27.19 -25.58 8.19
CA THR A 392 -27.62 -24.29 7.66
C THR A 392 -28.76 -23.76 8.51
N SER A 393 -28.57 -22.61 9.14
CA SER A 393 -29.64 -21.71 9.55
C SER A 393 -29.19 -20.28 9.34
#